data_AF-A0A519MB93-F1
#
_entry.id   AF-A0A519MB93-F1
#
_cell.length_a   1.000
_cell.length_b   1.000
_cell.length_c   1.000
_cell.angle_alpha   90.00
_cell.angle_beta   90.00
_cell.angle_gamma   90.00
#
_symmetry.space_group_name_H-M   'P 1'
#
loop_
_entity.id
_entity.type
_entity.pdbx_description
1 polymer ?
#
loop_
_entity_poly.entity_id
_entity_poly.type
_entity_poly.pdbx_seq_one_letter_code
_entity_poly.pdbx_strand_id
1 'polypeptide(L)'
;MDLFEENKDWAKVLRPLIEKYRGKEHPLQYKNIYQLLVMVVLAAQDSDANINKVTVDFFAKFPNMKALSKANTAELTEALAKVRFHANKIAWLQDIASEVKEDKNIPTTMKELVALKGVGRKSANVIMREAGADAEGILVDLHVLRVAPRLGISNGKVADKVEKDLMAALPKDMWGEVGMAISFLGRETCRPTNPKHSECIVSKDCEYCQM
;
A
#
# COMPACT_ATOMS: atom_id res chain seq x y z
N MET A 1 -13.82 -19.19 27.83
CA MET A 1 -14.94 -18.91 26.91
C MET A 1 -15.72 -17.79 27.56
N ASP A 2 -15.19 -16.57 27.44
CA ASP A 2 -15.93 -15.38 27.85
C ASP A 2 -16.83 -14.98 26.69
N LEU A 3 -18.09 -15.34 26.87
CA LEU A 3 -19.22 -14.79 26.16
C LEU A 3 -19.38 -13.36 26.71
N PHE A 4 -19.44 -12.35 25.84
CA PHE A 4 -19.55 -10.91 26.16
C PHE A 4 -18.23 -10.13 26.36
N GLU A 5 -17.25 -10.25 25.44
CA GLU A 5 -16.47 -9.04 25.12
C GLU A 5 -17.41 -8.11 24.36
N GLU A 6 -17.72 -6.94 24.93
CA GLU A 6 -18.38 -5.86 24.19
C GLU A 6 -17.66 -5.70 22.86
N ASN A 7 -18.35 -5.93 21.73
CA ASN A 7 -17.77 -5.75 20.40
C ASN A 7 -17.32 -4.29 20.31
N LYS A 8 -16.01 -4.06 20.51
CA LYS A 8 -15.38 -2.75 20.44
C LYS A 8 -15.78 -2.14 19.10
N ASP A 9 -16.40 -0.98 19.12
CA ASP A 9 -16.78 -0.26 17.91
C ASP A 9 -15.51 0.27 17.23
N TRP A 10 -14.90 -0.57 16.41
CA TRP A 10 -13.66 -0.26 15.71
C TRP A 10 -13.81 0.91 14.75
N ALA A 11 -15.01 1.14 14.22
CA ALA A 11 -15.28 2.31 13.40
C ALA A 11 -15.12 3.59 14.22
N LYS A 12 -15.68 3.62 15.44
CA LYS A 12 -15.51 4.74 16.37
C LYS A 12 -14.05 4.91 16.83
N VAL A 13 -13.36 3.81 17.13
CA VAL A 13 -11.95 3.83 17.60
C VAL A 13 -11.00 4.33 16.52
N LEU A 14 -11.16 3.89 15.26
CA LEU A 14 -10.23 4.22 14.18
C LEU A 14 -10.59 5.51 13.42
N ARG A 15 -11.78 6.07 13.62
CA ARG A 15 -12.17 7.34 12.97
C ARG A 15 -11.21 8.50 13.27
N PRO A 16 -10.79 8.78 14.53
CA PRO A 16 -9.79 9.81 14.81
C PRO A 16 -8.44 9.57 14.10
N LEU A 17 -8.05 8.30 13.93
CA LEU A 17 -6.82 7.94 13.23
C LEU A 17 -6.91 8.25 11.74
N ILE A 18 -8.05 7.91 11.12
CA ILE A 18 -8.33 8.25 9.72
C ILE A 18 -8.32 9.76 9.55
N GLU A 19 -9.00 10.53 10.40
CA GLU A 19 -9.02 11.99 10.28
C GLU A 19 -7.62 12.61 10.43
N LYS A 20 -6.77 12.07 11.31
CA LYS A 20 -5.38 12.52 11.45
C LYS A 20 -4.57 12.37 10.15
N TYR A 21 -4.83 11.32 9.38
CA TYR A 21 -4.04 10.96 8.20
C TYR A 21 -4.78 11.16 6.87
N ARG A 22 -6.02 11.64 6.90
CA ARG A 22 -6.81 11.98 5.72
C ARG A 22 -6.05 13.02 4.89
N GLY A 23 -5.96 12.77 3.58
CA GLY A 23 -5.27 13.65 2.64
C GLY A 23 -3.74 13.62 2.77
N LYS A 24 -3.16 12.79 3.65
CA LYS A 24 -1.72 12.60 3.67
C LYS A 24 -1.27 11.87 2.41
N GLU A 25 -0.31 12.47 1.72
CA GLU A 25 0.26 11.90 0.49
C GLU A 25 0.89 10.53 0.74
N HIS A 26 0.75 9.65 -0.24
CA HIS A 26 1.38 8.34 -0.21
C HIS A 26 2.92 8.48 -0.13
N PRO A 27 3.65 7.58 0.56
CA PRO A 27 5.12 7.66 0.68
C PRO A 27 5.90 7.61 -0.65
N LEU A 28 5.31 7.05 -1.70
CA LEU A 28 5.85 7.09 -3.07
C LEU A 28 5.49 8.41 -3.74
N GLN A 29 6.49 9.11 -4.26
CA GLN A 29 6.36 10.46 -4.83
C GLN A 29 6.05 10.42 -6.34
N TYR A 30 4.84 9.98 -6.69
CA TYR A 30 4.35 9.94 -8.08
C TYR A 30 3.60 11.22 -8.45
N LYS A 31 3.50 11.49 -9.76
CA LYS A 31 2.75 12.64 -10.31
C LYS A 31 1.49 12.25 -11.08
N ASN A 32 1.35 10.98 -11.44
CA ASN A 32 0.20 10.44 -12.16
C ASN A 32 0.12 8.92 -11.98
N ILE A 33 -0.97 8.31 -12.48
CA ILE A 33 -1.26 6.88 -12.31
C ILE A 33 -0.22 5.96 -13.00
N TYR A 34 0.38 6.39 -14.11
CA TYR A 34 1.49 5.68 -14.75
C TYR A 34 2.69 5.58 -13.81
N GLN A 35 3.10 6.71 -13.23
CA GLN A 35 4.22 6.73 -12.29
C GLN A 35 3.91 5.88 -11.06
N LEU A 36 2.68 5.95 -10.52
CA LEU A 36 2.28 5.13 -9.38
C LEU A 36 2.39 3.63 -9.69
N LEU A 37 1.83 3.18 -10.81
CA LEU A 37 1.88 1.76 -11.21
C LEU A 37 3.33 1.26 -11.30
N VAL A 38 4.19 2.01 -12.00
CA VAL A 38 5.61 1.67 -12.12
C VAL A 38 6.28 1.63 -10.75
N MET A 39 6.10 2.66 -9.92
CA MET A 39 6.72 2.75 -8.60
C MET A 39 6.26 1.63 -7.67
N VAL A 40 4.99 1.24 -7.71
CA VAL A 40 4.43 0.15 -6.90
C VAL A 40 5.03 -1.20 -7.30
N VAL A 41 5.21 -1.46 -8.60
CA VAL A 41 5.90 -2.67 -9.10
C VAL A 41 7.37 -2.66 -8.64
N LEU A 42 8.04 -1.52 -8.74
CA LEU A 42 9.43 -1.37 -8.33
C LEU A 42 9.64 -1.46 -6.82
N ALA A 43 8.67 -1.04 -6.01
CA ALA A 43 8.75 -1.03 -4.54
C ALA A 43 8.64 -2.43 -3.90
N ALA A 44 8.29 -3.47 -4.66
CA ALA A 44 8.26 -4.83 -4.14
C ALA A 44 9.63 -5.22 -3.53
N GLN A 45 9.68 -5.38 -2.21
CA GLN A 45 10.90 -5.66 -1.43
C GLN A 45 12.01 -4.60 -1.54
N ASP A 46 11.64 -3.36 -1.83
CA ASP A 46 12.53 -2.20 -1.84
C ASP A 46 11.95 -1.09 -0.97
N SER A 47 12.78 -0.12 -0.58
CA SER A 47 12.32 1.00 0.24
C SER A 47 11.70 2.11 -0.61
N ASP A 48 10.63 2.73 -0.11
CA ASP A 48 10.00 3.89 -0.75
C ASP A 48 11.05 4.99 -1.07
N ALA A 49 12.00 5.22 -0.16
CA ALA A 49 13.07 6.19 -0.33
C ALA A 49 14.02 5.88 -1.51
N ASN A 50 14.41 4.61 -1.69
CA ASN A 50 15.22 4.19 -2.83
C ASN A 50 14.44 4.35 -4.14
N ILE A 51 13.17 3.92 -4.16
CA ILE A 51 12.33 4.04 -5.35
C ILE A 51 12.10 5.50 -5.74
N ASN A 52 11.78 6.38 -4.78
CA ASN A 52 11.63 7.81 -5.03
C ASN A 52 12.90 8.41 -5.65
N LYS A 53 14.09 8.00 -5.19
CA LYS A 53 15.36 8.47 -5.74
C LYS A 53 15.62 7.96 -7.16
N VAL A 54 15.47 6.66 -7.39
CA VAL A 54 15.78 6.03 -8.68
C VAL A 54 14.83 6.48 -9.78
N THR A 55 13.56 6.72 -9.43
CA THR A 55 12.53 6.98 -10.43
C THR A 55 12.53 8.39 -11.00
N VAL A 56 13.27 9.34 -10.40
CA VAL A 56 13.45 10.71 -10.96
C VAL A 56 14.02 10.64 -12.38
N ASP A 57 15.17 10.00 -12.54
CA ASP A 57 15.85 9.87 -13.83
C ASP A 57 15.10 8.86 -14.74
N PHE A 58 14.52 7.83 -14.15
CA PHE A 58 13.71 6.84 -14.88
C PHE A 58 12.56 7.52 -15.62
N PHE A 59 11.78 8.38 -14.95
CA PHE A 59 10.64 9.06 -15.58
C PHE A 59 11.04 10.21 -16.49
N ALA A 60 12.25 10.75 -16.35
CA ALA A 60 12.80 11.66 -17.36
C ALA A 60 13.06 10.92 -18.70
N LYS A 61 13.55 9.68 -18.64
CA LYS A 61 13.80 8.82 -19.81
C LYS A 61 12.53 8.16 -20.35
N PHE A 62 11.64 7.72 -19.46
CA PHE A 62 10.39 7.03 -19.78
C PHE A 62 9.20 7.79 -19.16
N PRO A 63 8.72 8.87 -19.80
CA PRO A 63 7.74 9.76 -19.18
C PRO A 63 6.29 9.22 -19.14
N ASN A 64 5.99 8.16 -19.91
CA ASN A 64 4.65 7.57 -20.00
C ASN A 64 4.72 6.10 -20.48
N MET A 65 3.58 5.41 -20.46
CA MET A 65 3.46 4.01 -20.86
C MET A 65 3.89 3.76 -22.31
N LYS A 66 3.64 4.73 -23.21
CA LYS A 66 4.04 4.65 -24.62
C LYS A 66 5.56 4.72 -24.82
N ALA A 67 6.27 5.45 -23.96
CA ALA A 67 7.72 5.47 -23.95
C ALA A 67 8.26 4.15 -23.34
N LEU A 68 7.67 3.70 -22.23
CA LEU A 68 8.05 2.45 -21.58
C LEU A 68 7.85 1.22 -22.48
N SER A 69 6.78 1.18 -23.27
CA SER A 69 6.49 0.05 -24.18
C SER A 69 7.47 -0.08 -25.35
N LYS A 70 8.28 0.97 -25.59
CA LYS A 70 9.36 0.97 -26.59
C LYS A 70 10.74 0.73 -25.99
N ALA A 71 10.84 0.73 -24.66
CA ALA A 71 12.11 0.57 -23.96
C ALA A 71 12.65 -0.85 -24.15
N ASN A 72 13.93 -0.96 -24.47
CA ASN A 72 14.57 -2.27 -24.52
C ASN A 72 15.11 -2.68 -23.14
N THR A 73 15.36 -3.99 -22.98
CA THR A 73 15.79 -4.55 -21.69
C THR A 73 17.12 -3.97 -21.20
N ALA A 74 18.05 -3.61 -22.10
CA ALA A 74 19.33 -3.03 -21.72
C ALA A 74 19.15 -1.62 -21.12
N GLU A 75 18.33 -0.77 -21.73
CA GLU A 75 18.00 0.56 -21.22
C GLU A 75 17.31 0.51 -19.85
N LEU A 76 16.39 -0.44 -19.66
CA LEU A 76 15.70 -0.62 -18.39
C LEU A 76 16.62 -1.18 -17.31
N THR A 77 17.53 -2.09 -17.67
CA THR A 77 18.54 -2.63 -16.73
C THR A 77 19.47 -1.55 -16.24
N GLU A 78 19.94 -0.68 -17.13
CA GLU A 78 20.76 0.48 -16.77
C GLU A 78 20.00 1.43 -15.82
N ALA A 79 18.76 1.82 -16.20
CA ALA A 79 17.96 2.77 -15.43
C ALA A 79 17.53 2.22 -14.05
N LEU A 80 17.35 0.91 -13.93
CA LEU A 80 16.84 0.25 -12.72
C LEU A 80 17.91 -0.55 -11.96
N ALA A 81 19.20 -0.39 -12.29
CA ALA A 81 20.29 -1.15 -11.67
C ALA A 81 20.33 -1.04 -10.14
N LYS A 82 19.85 0.08 -9.59
CA LYS A 82 19.77 0.36 -8.14
C LYS A 82 18.50 -0.19 -7.47
N VAL A 83 17.58 -0.78 -8.23
CA VAL A 83 16.37 -1.43 -7.70
C VAL A 83 16.69 -2.88 -7.35
N ARG A 84 16.26 -3.30 -6.16
CA ARG A 84 16.41 -4.69 -5.70
C ARG A 84 15.60 -5.63 -6.58
N PHE A 85 16.20 -6.76 -6.97
CA PHE A 85 15.54 -7.77 -7.81
C PHE A 85 14.99 -7.21 -9.15
N HIS A 86 15.70 -6.24 -9.74
CA HIS A 86 15.23 -5.52 -10.93
C HIS A 86 14.98 -6.41 -12.15
N ALA A 87 15.69 -7.53 -12.32
CA ALA A 87 15.55 -8.40 -13.49
C ALA A 87 14.08 -8.86 -13.71
N ASN A 88 13.43 -9.37 -12.67
CA ASN A 88 12.01 -9.77 -12.76
C ASN A 88 11.09 -8.57 -12.96
N LYS A 89 11.38 -7.45 -12.28
CA LYS A 89 10.59 -6.22 -12.37
C LYS A 89 10.63 -5.60 -13.77
N ILE A 90 11.78 -5.67 -14.45
CA ILE A 90 11.94 -5.22 -15.83
C ILE A 90 11.04 -6.04 -16.75
N ALA A 91 11.07 -7.37 -16.64
CA ALA A 91 10.19 -8.23 -17.43
C ALA A 91 8.71 -7.90 -17.18
N TRP A 92 8.31 -7.72 -15.92
CA TRP A 92 6.95 -7.31 -15.57
C TRP A 92 6.55 -5.96 -16.15
N LEU A 93 7.43 -4.95 -16.06
CA LEU A 93 7.15 -3.61 -16.63
C LEU A 93 7.02 -3.66 -18.15
N GLN A 94 7.83 -4.46 -18.85
CA GLN A 94 7.71 -4.65 -20.29
C GLN A 94 6.39 -5.34 -20.66
N ASP A 95 5.99 -6.38 -19.92
CA ASP A 95 4.71 -7.07 -20.12
C ASP A 95 3.53 -6.12 -19.89
N ILE A 96 3.54 -5.38 -18.76
CA ILE A 96 2.53 -4.37 -18.44
C ILE A 96 2.45 -3.31 -19.54
N ALA A 97 3.59 -2.78 -20.00
CA ALA A 97 3.60 -1.73 -21.01
C ALA A 97 3.08 -2.21 -22.37
N SER A 98 3.34 -3.47 -22.73
CA SER A 98 2.81 -4.11 -23.93
C SER A 98 1.29 -4.32 -23.87
N GLU A 99 0.78 -4.72 -22.71
CA GLU A 99 -0.66 -4.93 -22.47
C GLU A 99 -1.43 -3.60 -22.42
N VAL A 100 -0.97 -2.65 -21.60
CA VAL A 100 -1.65 -1.38 -21.32
C VAL A 100 -1.48 -0.37 -22.46
N LYS A 101 -0.28 -0.26 -23.04
CA LYS A 101 0.12 0.62 -24.16
C LYS A 101 0.07 2.14 -23.91
N GLU A 102 -0.99 2.65 -23.31
CA GLU A 102 -1.22 4.07 -23.04
C GLU A 102 -1.72 4.30 -21.60
N ASP A 103 -1.35 5.42 -20.99
CA ASP A 103 -1.65 5.73 -19.59
C ASP A 103 -3.16 5.66 -19.28
N LYS A 104 -4.01 6.09 -20.23
CA LYS A 104 -5.48 6.07 -20.08
C LYS A 104 -6.08 4.67 -19.98
N ASN A 105 -5.32 3.63 -20.36
CA ASN A 105 -5.76 2.24 -20.32
C ASN A 105 -5.31 1.52 -19.03
N ILE A 106 -4.63 2.22 -18.11
CA ILE A 106 -4.24 1.62 -16.83
C ILE A 106 -5.53 1.25 -16.07
N PRO A 107 -5.72 -0.04 -15.74
CA PRO A 107 -6.94 -0.48 -15.10
C PRO A 107 -7.06 0.05 -13.66
N THR A 108 -8.28 0.16 -13.18
CA THR A 108 -8.62 0.66 -11.84
C THR A 108 -9.54 -0.29 -11.08
N THR A 109 -9.70 -1.53 -11.54
CA THR A 109 -10.46 -2.58 -10.86
C THR A 109 -9.51 -3.61 -10.24
N MET A 110 -9.90 -4.23 -9.12
CA MET A 110 -9.07 -5.24 -8.44
C MET A 110 -8.73 -6.41 -9.38
N LYS A 111 -9.73 -6.89 -10.11
CA LYS A 111 -9.60 -8.05 -11.00
C LYS A 111 -8.55 -7.83 -12.09
N GLU A 112 -8.60 -6.67 -12.74
CA GLU A 112 -7.68 -6.33 -13.83
C GLU A 112 -6.29 -5.97 -13.31
N LEU A 113 -6.20 -5.24 -12.20
CA LEU A 113 -4.93 -4.89 -11.59
C LEU A 113 -4.15 -6.13 -11.15
N VAL A 114 -4.80 -7.10 -10.50
CA VAL A 114 -4.13 -8.35 -10.07
C VAL A 114 -3.74 -9.25 -11.26
N ALA A 115 -4.33 -9.06 -12.44
CA ALA A 115 -3.91 -9.76 -13.64
C ALA A 115 -2.56 -9.26 -14.18
N LEU A 116 -2.18 -8.02 -13.86
CA LEU A 116 -0.88 -7.45 -14.24
C LEU A 116 0.25 -8.11 -13.46
N LYS A 117 1.30 -8.57 -14.17
CA LYS A 117 2.45 -9.22 -13.52
C LYS A 117 3.14 -8.28 -12.54
N GLY A 118 3.47 -8.79 -11.36
CA GLY A 118 4.09 -7.99 -10.30
C GLY A 118 3.11 -7.13 -9.48
N VAL A 119 1.82 -7.12 -9.82
CA VAL A 119 0.78 -6.43 -9.06
C VAL A 119 -0.02 -7.45 -8.26
N GLY A 120 0.27 -7.54 -6.96
CA GLY A 120 -0.54 -8.33 -6.02
C GLY A 120 -1.72 -7.54 -5.45
N ARG A 121 -2.59 -8.22 -4.68
CA ARG A 121 -3.78 -7.63 -4.06
C ARG A 121 -3.52 -6.35 -3.26
N LYS A 122 -2.45 -6.32 -2.45
CA LYS A 122 -2.03 -5.10 -1.72
C LYS A 122 -1.70 -3.95 -2.67
N SER A 123 -0.97 -4.24 -3.75
CA SER A 123 -0.57 -3.24 -4.74
C SER A 123 -1.80 -2.71 -5.50
N ALA A 124 -2.73 -3.59 -5.85
CA ALA A 124 -4.01 -3.21 -6.46
C ALA A 124 -4.82 -2.28 -5.54
N ASN A 125 -4.97 -2.61 -4.25
CA ASN A 125 -5.63 -1.74 -3.28
C ASN A 125 -4.99 -0.33 -3.19
N VAL A 126 -3.65 -0.23 -3.26
CA VAL A 126 -2.96 1.08 -3.30
C VAL A 126 -3.32 1.84 -4.59
N ILE A 127 -3.21 1.20 -5.75
CA ILE A 127 -3.48 1.84 -7.04
C ILE A 127 -4.95 2.31 -7.13
N MET A 128 -5.89 1.47 -6.68
CA MET A 128 -7.32 1.81 -6.63
C MET A 128 -7.59 3.01 -5.74
N ARG A 129 -7.02 3.04 -4.52
CA ARG A 129 -7.15 4.17 -3.60
C ARG A 129 -6.68 5.47 -4.26
N GLU A 130 -5.46 5.49 -4.78
CA GLU A 130 -4.89 6.70 -5.36
C GLU A 130 -5.54 7.12 -6.69
N ALA A 131 -6.22 6.19 -7.38
CA ALA A 131 -7.06 6.46 -8.54
C ALA A 131 -8.46 6.97 -8.18
N GLY A 132 -8.84 6.98 -6.88
CA GLY A 132 -10.17 7.35 -6.42
C GLY A 132 -11.25 6.30 -6.74
N ALA A 133 -10.87 5.05 -6.97
CA ALA A 133 -11.79 3.95 -7.20
C ALA A 133 -12.37 3.42 -5.87
N ASP A 134 -13.56 2.82 -5.93
CA ASP A 134 -14.20 2.21 -4.77
C ASP A 134 -13.33 1.09 -4.17
N ALA A 135 -13.18 1.10 -2.85
CA ALA A 135 -12.40 0.08 -2.17
C ALA A 135 -13.08 -1.31 -2.26
N GLU A 136 -12.33 -2.30 -2.75
CA GLU A 136 -12.69 -3.72 -2.71
C GLU A 136 -12.06 -4.47 -1.52
N GLY A 137 -11.15 -3.80 -0.79
CA GLY A 137 -10.45 -4.36 0.35
C GLY A 137 -9.63 -3.31 1.07
N ILE A 138 -8.96 -3.73 2.13
CA ILE A 138 -8.11 -2.87 2.95
C ILE A 138 -6.66 -3.21 2.64
N LEU A 139 -5.84 -2.22 2.29
CA LEU A 139 -4.42 -2.47 2.05
C LEU A 139 -3.74 -2.93 3.35
N VAL A 140 -2.99 -4.02 3.29
CA VAL A 140 -2.22 -4.54 4.42
C VAL A 140 -0.75 -4.62 4.02
N ASP A 141 0.03 -3.64 4.47
CA ASP A 141 1.49 -3.67 4.37
C ASP A 141 2.12 -4.20 5.66
N LEU A 142 3.45 -4.20 5.73
CA LEU A 142 4.20 -4.63 6.92
C LEU A 142 3.90 -3.80 8.18
N HIS A 143 3.44 -2.56 8.04
CA HIS A 143 3.04 -1.72 9.16
C HIS A 143 1.66 -2.14 9.65
N VAL A 144 0.69 -2.30 8.75
CA VAL A 144 -0.66 -2.79 9.09
C VAL A 144 -0.60 -4.20 9.70
N LEU A 145 0.20 -5.09 9.11
CA LEU A 145 0.42 -6.46 9.59
C LEU A 145 0.98 -6.51 11.02
N ARG A 146 1.71 -5.48 11.44
CA ARG A 146 2.21 -5.35 12.82
C ARG A 146 1.22 -4.64 13.73
N VAL A 147 0.59 -3.57 13.26
CA VAL A 147 -0.22 -2.67 14.10
C VAL A 147 -1.60 -3.26 14.37
N ALA A 148 -2.25 -3.89 13.39
CA ALA A 148 -3.58 -4.47 13.59
C ALA A 148 -3.60 -5.50 14.74
N PRO A 149 -2.64 -6.45 14.83
CA PRO A 149 -2.56 -7.33 16.00
C PRO A 149 -2.22 -6.65 17.32
N ARG A 150 -1.41 -5.58 17.31
CA ARG A 150 -1.15 -4.81 18.53
C ARG A 150 -2.37 -4.04 19.04
N LEU A 151 -3.23 -3.58 18.13
CA LEU A 151 -4.48 -2.92 18.51
C LEU A 151 -5.46 -3.91 19.17
N GLY A 152 -5.46 -5.18 18.72
CA GLY A 152 -6.45 -6.19 19.11
C GLY A 152 -7.53 -6.46 18.06
N ILE A 153 -7.51 -5.74 16.92
CA ILE A 153 -8.54 -5.88 15.86
C ILE A 153 -8.37 -7.17 15.03
N SER A 154 -7.21 -7.83 15.09
CA SER A 154 -6.94 -9.07 14.36
C SER A 154 -5.89 -9.92 15.05
N ASN A 155 -6.05 -11.25 15.03
CA ASN A 155 -5.00 -12.19 15.43
C ASN A 155 -4.20 -12.76 14.24
N GLY A 156 -4.36 -12.14 13.06
CA GLY A 156 -3.75 -12.59 11.82
C GLY A 156 -2.23 -12.39 11.78
N LYS A 157 -1.52 -13.36 11.19
CA LYS A 157 -0.07 -13.29 10.94
C LYS A 157 0.30 -13.07 9.47
N VAL A 158 -0.69 -13.10 8.59
CA VAL A 158 -0.54 -12.95 7.14
C VAL A 158 -1.52 -11.90 6.63
N ALA A 159 -1.13 -11.19 5.57
CA ALA A 159 -1.87 -10.03 5.05
C ALA A 159 -3.34 -10.36 4.74
N ASP A 160 -3.61 -11.47 4.05
CA ASP A 160 -4.97 -11.88 3.67
C ASP A 160 -5.89 -12.10 4.88
N LYS A 161 -5.35 -12.61 6.00
CA LYS A 161 -6.14 -12.81 7.21
C LYS A 161 -6.42 -11.47 7.90
N VAL A 162 -5.40 -10.61 8.02
CA VAL A 162 -5.57 -9.27 8.60
C VAL A 162 -6.54 -8.43 7.78
N GLU A 163 -6.46 -8.46 6.45
CA GLU A 163 -7.39 -7.75 5.56
C GLU A 163 -8.84 -8.19 5.84
N LYS A 164 -9.10 -9.51 5.88
CA LYS A 164 -10.44 -10.05 6.16
C LYS A 164 -10.96 -9.67 7.55
N ASP A 165 -10.10 -9.69 8.56
CA ASP A 165 -10.48 -9.29 9.92
C ASP A 165 -10.85 -7.81 9.99
N LEU A 166 -10.04 -6.94 9.36
CA LEU A 166 -10.34 -5.51 9.28
C LEU A 166 -11.65 -5.25 8.50
N MET A 167 -11.88 -5.95 7.39
CA MET A 167 -13.11 -5.82 6.61
C MET A 167 -14.35 -6.29 7.37
N ALA A 168 -14.22 -7.32 8.22
CA ALA A 168 -15.31 -7.80 9.06
C ALA A 168 -15.62 -6.84 10.22
N ALA A 169 -14.59 -6.14 10.74
CA ALA A 169 -14.71 -5.23 11.87
C ALA A 169 -15.13 -3.80 11.49
N LEU A 170 -15.02 -3.41 10.21
CA LEU A 170 -15.19 -2.02 9.77
C LEU A 170 -16.18 -1.90 8.61
N PRO A 171 -16.99 -0.83 8.58
CA PRO A 171 -17.88 -0.56 7.46
C PRO A 171 -17.09 -0.23 6.17
N LYS A 172 -17.69 -0.57 5.02
CA LYS A 172 -17.02 -0.50 3.71
C LYS A 172 -16.53 0.90 3.32
N ASP A 173 -17.22 1.94 3.76
CA ASP A 173 -16.88 3.34 3.52
C ASP A 173 -15.53 3.75 4.15
N MET A 174 -15.03 3.00 5.14
CA MET A 174 -13.73 3.24 5.76
C MET A 174 -12.58 2.48 5.08
N TRP A 175 -12.86 1.49 4.23
CA TRP A 175 -11.84 0.54 3.76
C TRP A 175 -10.70 1.19 2.96
N GLY A 176 -11.03 2.20 2.14
CA GLY A 176 -10.04 2.90 1.31
C GLY A 176 -9.01 3.72 2.11
N GLU A 177 -9.36 4.16 3.32
CA GLU A 177 -8.51 5.05 4.12
C GLU A 177 -7.86 4.36 5.33
N VAL A 178 -8.57 3.42 5.96
CA VAL A 178 -8.13 2.84 7.24
C VAL A 178 -6.78 2.12 7.14
N GLY A 179 -6.52 1.44 6.02
CA GLY A 179 -5.24 0.76 5.80
C GLY A 179 -4.05 1.72 5.75
N MET A 180 -4.20 2.85 5.03
CA MET A 180 -3.15 3.90 5.01
C MET A 180 -3.00 4.57 6.37
N ALA A 181 -4.10 4.86 7.07
CA ALA A 181 -4.06 5.48 8.39
C ALA A 181 -3.31 4.60 9.41
N ILE A 182 -3.57 3.29 9.41
CA ILE A 182 -2.84 2.32 10.24
C ILE A 182 -1.37 2.21 9.79
N SER A 183 -1.10 2.23 8.48
CA SER A 183 0.28 2.22 7.98
C SER A 183 1.08 3.42 8.49
N PHE A 184 0.52 4.64 8.41
CA PHE A 184 1.16 5.84 8.96
C PHE A 184 1.34 5.78 10.47
N LEU A 185 0.35 5.27 11.21
CA LEU A 185 0.50 5.03 12.64
C LEU A 185 1.70 4.13 12.93
N GLY A 186 1.85 3.05 12.18
CA GLY A 186 2.96 2.13 12.30
C GLY A 186 4.31 2.73 11.90
N ARG A 187 4.34 3.65 10.94
CA ARG A 187 5.58 4.35 10.54
C ARG A 187 6.04 5.35 11.59
N GLU A 188 5.11 6.11 12.16
CA GLU A 188 5.45 7.28 12.99
C GLU A 188 5.47 6.97 14.48
N THR A 189 4.47 6.23 14.96
CA THR A 189 4.14 6.09 16.39
C THR A 189 4.31 4.64 16.87
N CYS A 190 3.59 3.68 16.26
CA CYS A 190 3.62 2.27 16.64
C CYS A 190 4.79 1.53 15.96
N ARG A 191 6.01 2.01 16.23
CA ARG A 191 7.26 1.50 15.66
C ARG A 191 7.55 0.05 16.10
N PRO A 192 8.37 -0.71 15.33
CA PRO A 192 8.72 -2.08 15.72
C PRO A 192 9.31 -2.17 17.12
N THR A 193 10.22 -1.25 17.44
CA THR A 193 10.86 -1.09 18.76
C THR A 193 10.53 0.30 19.33
N ASN A 194 10.46 0.38 20.66
CA ASN A 194 10.16 1.62 21.41
C ASN A 194 8.98 2.42 20.83
N PRO A 195 7.78 1.81 20.69
CA PRO A 195 6.60 2.51 20.21
C PRO A 195 6.24 3.66 21.16
N LYS A 196 5.79 4.76 20.57
CA LYS A 196 5.52 6.01 21.28
C LYS A 196 4.12 6.03 21.87
N HIS A 197 3.84 5.19 22.87
CA HIS A 197 2.49 5.02 23.41
C HIS A 197 1.85 6.31 23.92
N SER A 198 2.63 7.20 24.54
CA SER A 198 2.16 8.51 25.02
C SER A 198 1.70 9.46 23.91
N GLU A 199 2.16 9.27 22.67
CA GLU A 199 1.78 10.06 21.49
C GLU A 199 0.66 9.38 20.66
N CYS A 200 0.22 8.17 21.05
CA CYS A 200 -0.70 7.36 20.25
C CYS A 200 -2.16 7.77 20.45
N ILE A 201 -2.79 8.22 19.37
CA ILE A 201 -4.19 8.69 19.33
C ILE A 201 -5.22 7.60 19.66
N VAL A 202 -4.86 6.34 19.47
CA VAL A 202 -5.71 5.17 19.77
C VAL A 202 -5.21 4.37 20.98
N SER A 203 -4.31 4.93 21.79
CA SER A 203 -3.70 4.24 22.95
C SER A 203 -4.72 3.70 23.96
N LYS A 204 -5.81 4.45 24.20
CA LYS A 204 -6.84 4.08 25.18
C LYS A 204 -7.53 2.75 24.86
N ASP A 205 -7.68 2.46 23.58
CA ASP A 205 -8.39 1.28 23.06
C ASP A 205 -7.43 0.19 22.54
N CYS A 206 -6.12 0.35 22.73
CA CYS A 206 -5.08 -0.52 22.19
C CYS A 206 -4.65 -1.56 23.24
N GLU A 207 -4.84 -2.85 22.94
CA GLU A 207 -4.45 -3.94 23.84
C GLU A 207 -2.96 -3.92 24.17
N TYR A 208 -2.10 -3.65 23.19
CA TYR A 208 -0.65 -3.60 23.41
C TYR A 208 -0.19 -2.43 24.29
N CYS A 209 -0.98 -1.35 24.42
CA CYS A 209 -0.67 -0.26 25.35
C CYS A 209 -1.06 -0.60 26.80
N GLN A 210 -1.98 -1.56 26.97
CA GLN A 210 -2.54 -1.95 28.25
C GLN A 210 -1.81 -3.16 28.88
N MET A 211 -0.93 -3.80 28.11
CA MET A 211 0.02 -4.84 28.56
C MET A 211 1.27 -4.21 29.19
#